data_AF-S4REI4-F1
#
_entry.id   AF-S4REI4-F1
#
_cell.length_a   1.000
_cell.length_b   1.000
_cell.length_c   1.000
_cell.angle_alpha   90.00
_cell.angle_beta   90.00
_cell.angle_gamma   90.00
#
_symmetry.space_group_name_H-M   'P 1'
#
loop_
_entity.id
_entity.type
_entity.pdbx_description
1 polymer ?
#
loop_
_entity_poly.entity_id
_entity_poly.type
_entity_poly.pdbx_seq_one_letter_code
_entity_poly.pdbx_strand_id
1 'polypeptide(L)'
;VTPKCRLMHLEMLHNRQSAAGSSASDEVWDLVDLDEPFEPSCHSNGSFQSKQCDSDSGLCWCVDSAGVRVTDKKVDGPQCVRLVQVQKISVHLIHCPLCMVHFHHENSKVGKLIKKINKQNYSLNLVFRITMVKENQLKVSIKISENNTKEPVDIATVAYYVERDVSDETIWVKRNALPLVVAGHRLEPRVVLVLYFDNEAPRINMKSVFPGVAAIIIVIALAVLTGISVFVSLSARKGRRWWKEEKEAWKLNNASTL
;
A
#
# COMPACT_ATOMS: atom_id res chain seq x y z
N VAL A 1 26.99 9.82 -2.45
CA VAL A 1 25.58 9.52 -2.80
C VAL A 1 24.72 10.66 -2.25
N THR A 2 23.83 11.25 -3.05
CA THR A 2 22.98 12.36 -2.59
C THR A 2 21.78 11.79 -1.82
N PRO A 3 21.45 12.29 -0.62
CA PRO A 3 20.29 11.81 0.15
C PRO A 3 18.95 11.99 -0.57
N LYS A 4 18.02 11.06 -0.37
CA LYS A 4 16.67 11.05 -0.98
C LYS A 4 15.93 12.39 -0.83
N CYS A 5 15.91 12.96 0.38
CA CYS A 5 15.18 14.21 0.64
C CYS A 5 15.66 15.36 -0.26
N ARG A 6 16.98 15.50 -0.43
CA ARG A 6 17.55 16.55 -1.29
C ARG A 6 17.27 16.31 -2.77
N LEU A 7 17.31 15.05 -3.21
CA LEU A 7 16.97 14.71 -4.60
C LEU A 7 15.52 15.06 -4.89
N MET A 8 14.61 14.65 -4.00
CA MET A 8 13.18 14.95 -4.12
C MET A 8 12.89 16.46 -4.09
N HIS A 9 13.56 17.22 -3.23
CA HIS A 9 13.47 18.69 -3.22
C HIS A 9 13.87 19.32 -4.56
N LEU A 10 14.99 18.89 -5.13
CA LEU A 10 15.43 19.38 -6.44
C LEU A 10 14.47 19.03 -7.57
N GLU A 11 13.80 17.86 -7.50
CA GLU A 11 12.78 17.46 -8.48
C GLU A 11 11.55 18.35 -8.44
N MET A 12 11.04 18.66 -7.24
CA MET A 12 9.86 19.51 -7.11
C MET A 12 10.15 20.92 -7.61
N LEU A 13 11.33 21.46 -7.34
CA LEU A 13 11.75 22.76 -7.88
C LEU A 13 11.82 22.77 -9.41
N HIS A 14 12.30 21.68 -10.01
CA HIS A 14 12.34 21.56 -11.47
C HIS A 14 10.94 21.43 -12.07
N ASN A 15 10.08 20.59 -11.51
CA ASN A 15 8.72 20.39 -11.98
C ASN A 15 7.87 21.67 -11.87
N ARG A 16 8.07 22.47 -10.83
CA ARG A 16 7.45 23.80 -10.70
C ARG A 16 7.84 24.75 -11.85
N GLN A 17 9.08 24.70 -12.33
CA GLN A 17 9.52 25.50 -13.47
C GLN A 17 8.91 25.01 -14.79
N SER A 18 8.73 23.70 -14.94
CA SER A 18 8.12 23.08 -16.12
C SER A 18 6.58 23.18 -16.15
N ALA A 19 5.93 23.24 -14.98
CA ALA A 19 4.48 23.36 -14.83
C ALA A 19 3.94 24.79 -14.98
N ALA A 20 4.81 25.80 -15.12
CA ALA A 20 4.43 27.18 -15.40
C ALA A 20 3.73 27.38 -16.78
N GLY A 21 3.44 26.30 -17.52
CA GLY A 21 2.73 26.31 -18.81
C GLY A 21 1.62 25.27 -18.99
N SER A 22 1.23 24.49 -17.96
CA SER A 22 0.19 23.45 -18.13
C SER A 22 -0.82 23.46 -16.98
N SER A 23 -1.95 24.12 -17.25
CA SER A 23 -3.18 23.98 -16.49
C SER A 23 -3.86 22.65 -16.86
N ALA A 24 -4.29 21.92 -15.83
CA ALA A 24 -5.27 20.84 -15.84
C ALA A 24 -4.89 19.49 -16.49
N SER A 25 -4.81 18.44 -15.65
CA SER A 25 -5.48 17.12 -15.74
C SER A 25 -4.82 16.22 -14.67
N ASP A 26 -5.47 15.38 -13.86
CA ASP A 26 -6.62 14.52 -14.09
C ASP A 26 -7.32 14.16 -12.75
N GLU A 27 -8.65 14.31 -12.70
CA GLU A 27 -9.54 13.91 -11.59
C GLU A 27 -9.72 12.38 -11.44
N VAL A 28 -8.66 11.59 -11.57
CA VAL A 28 -8.77 10.11 -11.60
C VAL A 28 -8.03 9.40 -10.46
N TRP A 29 -7.14 10.07 -9.72
CA TRP A 29 -6.35 9.42 -8.65
C TRP A 29 -6.94 9.51 -7.23
N ASP A 30 -8.12 10.11 -7.07
CA ASP A 30 -8.74 10.37 -5.75
C ASP A 30 -9.28 9.11 -5.02
N LEU A 31 -9.02 7.91 -5.54
CA LEU A 31 -9.49 6.63 -5.00
C LEU A 31 -8.42 5.82 -4.25
N VAL A 32 -7.15 6.23 -4.32
CA VAL A 32 -6.08 5.66 -3.51
C VAL A 32 -5.30 6.83 -2.97
N ASP A 33 -5.13 6.90 -1.66
CA ASP A 33 -4.38 7.92 -0.91
C ASP A 33 -2.86 7.79 -1.24
N LEU A 34 -2.52 7.86 -2.53
CA LEU A 34 -1.17 7.95 -3.05
C LEU A 34 -0.70 9.35 -2.66
N ASP A 35 0.25 9.41 -1.73
CA ASP A 35 0.80 10.67 -1.26
C ASP A 35 1.25 11.51 -2.47
N GLU A 36 0.50 12.59 -2.72
CA GLU A 36 0.78 13.53 -3.80
C GLU A 36 2.23 14.03 -3.69
N PRO A 37 2.93 14.20 -4.83
CA PRO A 37 4.26 14.81 -4.83
C PRO A 37 4.27 16.14 -4.10
N PHE A 38 5.18 16.31 -3.13
CA PHE A 38 5.29 17.52 -2.32
C PHE A 38 6.75 17.98 -2.23
N GLU A 39 6.98 19.27 -1.99
CA GLU A 39 8.33 19.80 -1.73
C GLU A 39 8.76 19.47 -0.28
N PRO A 40 9.73 18.58 -0.06
CA PRO A 40 10.10 18.16 1.28
C PRO A 40 11.00 19.19 1.97
N SER A 41 10.80 19.31 3.27
CA SER A 41 11.71 19.97 4.20
C SER A 41 12.77 18.99 4.71
N CYS A 42 14.04 19.31 4.46
CA CYS A 42 15.19 18.48 4.84
C CYS A 42 15.99 19.11 5.98
N HIS A 43 16.66 18.29 6.78
CA HIS A 43 17.73 18.72 7.69
C HIS A 43 19.03 19.01 6.93
N SER A 44 19.99 19.64 7.59
CA SER A 44 21.29 20.00 7.01
C SER A 44 22.12 18.79 6.58
N ASN A 45 21.93 17.63 7.19
CA ASN A 45 22.55 16.35 6.78
C ASN A 45 21.83 15.70 5.57
N GLY A 46 20.70 16.24 5.12
CA GLY A 46 19.89 15.71 4.03
C GLY A 46 18.85 14.65 4.41
N SER A 47 18.65 14.36 5.70
CA SER A 47 17.51 13.55 6.16
C SER A 47 16.21 14.36 6.14
N PHE A 48 15.07 13.67 6.08
CA PHE A 48 13.76 14.33 6.21
C PHE A 48 13.60 14.95 7.60
N GLN A 49 12.97 16.12 7.67
CA GLN A 49 12.38 16.59 8.92
C GLN A 49 11.17 15.73 9.26
N SER A 50 10.99 15.39 10.53
CA SER A 50 9.90 14.47 10.97
C SER A 50 8.50 15.03 10.69
N LYS A 51 8.35 16.35 10.67
CA LYS A 51 7.14 17.06 10.28
C LYS A 51 7.34 17.67 8.89
N GLN A 52 6.38 17.43 8.01
CA GLN A 52 6.27 18.05 6.70
C GLN A 52 5.01 18.90 6.66
N CYS A 53 5.08 20.04 5.98
CA CYS A 53 3.96 20.95 5.83
C CYS A 53 3.90 21.42 4.38
N ASP A 54 2.72 21.32 3.79
CA ASP A 54 2.45 21.95 2.51
C ASP A 54 2.14 23.43 2.73
N SER A 55 2.87 24.29 2.02
CA SER A 55 2.73 25.74 2.15
C SER A 55 1.44 26.25 1.51
N ASP A 56 0.93 25.54 0.50
CA ASP A 56 -0.23 25.98 -0.28
C ASP A 56 -1.54 25.65 0.46
N SER A 57 -1.68 24.42 0.97
CA SER A 57 -2.85 24.02 1.77
C SER A 57 -2.76 24.35 3.26
N GLY A 58 -1.56 24.63 3.78
CA GLY A 58 -1.30 24.79 5.22
C GLY A 58 -1.43 23.50 6.03
N LEU A 59 -1.56 22.34 5.37
CA LEU A 59 -1.68 21.04 6.02
C LEU A 59 -0.30 20.48 6.39
N CYS A 60 -0.18 19.95 7.60
CA CYS A 60 1.04 19.28 8.07
C CYS A 60 0.79 17.80 8.41
N TRP A 61 1.82 16.97 8.27
CA TRP A 61 1.84 15.55 8.59
C TRP A 61 3.22 15.11 9.11
N CYS A 62 3.29 13.93 9.73
CA CYS A 62 4.58 13.30 10.04
C CYS A 62 5.01 12.34 8.93
N VAL A 63 6.31 12.18 8.76
CA VAL A 63 6.92 11.24 7.82
C VAL A 63 7.89 10.27 8.51
N ASP A 64 8.14 9.15 7.85
CA ASP A 64 9.23 8.23 8.17
C ASP A 64 10.59 8.73 7.62
N SER A 65 11.66 7.96 7.85
CA SER A 65 13.00 8.25 7.36
C SER A 65 13.14 8.17 5.84
N ALA A 66 12.15 7.60 5.13
CA ALA A 66 12.07 7.59 3.68
C ALA A 66 11.19 8.71 3.10
N GLY A 67 10.61 9.57 3.94
CA GLY A 67 9.73 10.67 3.53
C GLY A 67 8.29 10.25 3.26
N VAL A 68 7.89 9.02 3.61
CA VAL A 68 6.51 8.51 3.45
C VAL A 68 5.67 8.97 4.64
N ARG A 69 4.43 9.36 4.38
CA ARG A 69 3.54 9.85 5.42
C ARG A 69 3.13 8.74 6.38
N VAL A 70 3.20 9.04 7.68
CA VAL A 70 2.83 8.12 8.76
C VAL A 70 1.66 8.61 9.62
N THR A 71 1.06 9.76 9.28
CA THR A 71 -0.11 10.32 9.98
C THR A 71 -1.11 10.93 8.99
N ASP A 72 -2.31 11.24 9.46
CA ASP A 72 -3.22 12.10 8.68
C ASP A 72 -2.64 13.51 8.52
N LYS A 73 -3.02 14.19 7.43
CA LYS A 73 -2.78 15.62 7.22
C LYS A 73 -3.74 16.45 8.09
N LYS A 74 -3.22 17.47 8.80
CA LYS A 74 -4.00 18.36 9.68
C LYS A 74 -3.43 19.78 9.67
N VAL A 75 -4.29 20.81 9.74
CA VAL A 75 -3.89 22.23 9.75
C VAL A 75 -3.02 22.57 10.97
N ASP A 76 -3.46 22.21 12.18
CA ASP A 76 -2.66 22.43 13.40
C ASP A 76 -1.40 21.55 13.48
N GLY A 77 -1.31 20.57 12.58
CA GLY A 77 -0.24 19.60 12.47
C GLY A 77 -0.18 18.58 13.61
N PRO A 78 0.19 17.33 13.31
CA PRO A 78 0.44 16.33 14.36
C PRO A 78 1.73 16.63 15.13
N GLN A 79 1.88 16.01 16.31
CA GLN A 79 3.11 16.03 17.10
C GLN A 79 4.09 14.98 16.58
N CYS A 80 5.15 15.41 15.91
CA CYS A 80 6.17 14.55 15.30
C CYS A 80 7.44 14.53 16.15
N VAL A 81 7.39 13.89 17.33
CA VAL A 81 8.46 13.91 18.34
C VAL A 81 9.80 13.42 17.80
N ARG A 82 9.78 12.40 16.93
CA ARG A 82 10.97 11.86 16.28
C ARG A 82 10.64 11.30 14.90
N LEU A 83 11.68 11.15 14.08
CA LEU A 83 11.59 10.53 12.77
C LEU A 83 11.40 9.02 12.92
N VAL A 84 10.30 8.48 12.39
CA VAL A 84 10.03 7.04 12.35
C VAL A 84 11.08 6.39 11.44
N GLN A 85 11.64 5.25 11.83
CA GLN A 85 12.73 4.62 11.08
C GLN A 85 12.19 3.48 10.22
N VAL A 86 12.53 3.51 8.94
CA VAL A 86 12.26 2.41 8.02
C VAL A 86 13.25 1.29 8.29
N GLN A 87 12.77 0.08 8.59
CA GLN A 87 13.62 -1.09 8.83
C GLN A 87 13.90 -1.87 7.56
N LYS A 88 12.95 -1.84 6.63
CA LYS A 88 13.00 -2.65 5.42
C LYS A 88 12.19 -1.97 4.33
N ILE A 89 12.71 -2.06 3.10
CA ILE A 89 12.02 -1.64 1.89
C ILE A 89 11.91 -2.83 0.96
N SER A 90 10.75 -3.01 0.33
CA SER A 90 10.54 -4.04 -0.70
C SER A 90 10.08 -3.39 -1.99
N VAL A 91 10.91 -3.46 -3.04
CA VAL A 91 10.57 -3.01 -4.39
C VAL A 91 10.07 -4.22 -5.17
N HIS A 92 8.87 -4.13 -5.74
CA HIS A 92 8.24 -5.18 -6.53
C HIS A 92 8.07 -4.70 -7.97
N LEU A 93 8.77 -5.36 -8.89
CA LEU A 93 8.70 -5.12 -10.32
C LEU A 93 7.80 -6.19 -10.93
N ILE A 94 6.66 -5.79 -11.49
CA ILE A 94 5.67 -6.70 -12.07
C ILE A 94 5.68 -6.51 -13.59
N HIS A 95 5.96 -7.59 -14.31
CA HIS A 95 5.97 -7.62 -15.78
C HIS A 95 4.71 -8.31 -16.32
N CYS A 96 4.28 -7.89 -17.51
CA CYS A 96 3.06 -8.37 -18.17
C CYS A 96 3.18 -9.85 -18.65
N PRO A 97 2.09 -10.64 -18.68
CA PRO A 97 2.12 -12.03 -19.16
C PRO A 97 2.52 -12.19 -20.63
N LEU A 98 2.16 -11.21 -21.48
CA LEU A 98 2.49 -11.23 -22.91
C LEU A 98 4.00 -11.08 -23.16
N CYS A 99 4.73 -10.45 -22.24
CA CYS A 99 6.20 -10.42 -22.27
C CYS A 99 6.81 -11.81 -22.03
N MET A 100 6.04 -12.76 -21.47
CA MET A 100 6.48 -14.11 -21.15
C MET A 100 6.18 -15.16 -22.23
N VAL A 101 5.46 -14.81 -23.31
CA VAL A 101 5.14 -15.77 -24.40
C VAL A 101 6.42 -16.26 -25.11
N HIS A 102 7.49 -15.47 -25.12
CA HIS A 102 8.83 -15.89 -25.59
C HIS A 102 9.69 -16.61 -24.53
N PHE A 103 9.21 -16.73 -23.29
CA PHE A 103 10.06 -16.86 -22.11
C PHE A 103 9.84 -18.14 -21.30
N HIS A 104 9.06 -19.07 -21.83
CA HIS A 104 8.54 -20.26 -21.15
C HIS A 104 9.62 -21.28 -20.66
N HIS A 105 10.92 -21.03 -20.82
CA HIS A 105 11.93 -22.07 -20.55
C HIS A 105 13.25 -21.65 -19.89
N GLU A 106 13.31 -20.65 -18.97
CA GLU A 106 14.56 -20.52 -18.18
C GLU A 106 14.55 -19.75 -16.85
N ASN A 107 13.91 -20.30 -15.82
CA ASN A 107 14.07 -19.83 -14.43
C ASN A 107 15.54 -19.84 -13.94
N SER A 108 16.41 -20.67 -14.54
CA SER A 108 17.84 -20.82 -14.19
C SER A 108 18.72 -19.63 -14.62
N LYS A 109 18.41 -18.95 -15.73
CA LYS A 109 19.18 -17.79 -16.22
C LYS A 109 18.86 -16.50 -15.47
N VAL A 110 17.60 -16.29 -15.10
CA VAL A 110 17.17 -15.09 -14.35
C VAL A 110 17.86 -15.01 -12.97
N GLY A 111 17.97 -16.15 -12.28
CA GLY A 111 18.68 -16.23 -11.00
C GLY A 111 20.19 -15.96 -11.09
N LYS A 112 20.84 -16.26 -12.22
CA LYS A 112 22.27 -15.97 -12.45
C LYS A 112 22.53 -14.50 -12.75
N LEU A 113 21.64 -13.86 -13.51
CA LEU A 113 21.72 -12.42 -13.83
C LEU A 113 21.62 -11.56 -12.56
N ILE A 114 20.72 -11.93 -11.65
CA ILE A 114 20.53 -11.26 -10.36
C ILE A 114 21.78 -11.31 -9.48
N LYS A 115 22.46 -12.46 -9.41
CA LYS A 115 23.74 -12.59 -8.69
C LYS A 115 24.82 -11.66 -9.26
N LYS A 116 24.75 -11.34 -10.55
CA LYS A 116 25.65 -10.40 -11.22
C LYS A 116 25.33 -8.95 -10.86
N ILE A 117 24.04 -8.58 -10.79
CA ILE A 117 23.56 -7.25 -10.37
C ILE A 117 23.98 -6.95 -8.92
N ASN A 118 23.81 -7.92 -8.01
CA ASN A 118 24.19 -7.78 -6.59
C ASN A 118 25.70 -7.52 -6.37
N LYS A 119 26.55 -7.78 -7.36
CA LYS A 119 28.01 -7.65 -7.24
C LYS A 119 28.56 -6.30 -7.72
N GLN A 120 27.80 -5.51 -8.48
CA GLN A 120 28.39 -4.38 -9.22
C GLN A 120 28.08 -2.97 -8.71
N ASN A 121 26.89 -2.66 -8.17
CA ASN A 121 26.47 -1.23 -8.16
C ASN A 121 25.98 -0.60 -6.85
N TYR A 122 25.70 -1.37 -5.80
CA TYR A 122 25.18 -0.79 -4.56
C TYR A 122 25.93 -1.42 -3.39
N SER A 123 26.57 -0.64 -2.53
CA SER A 123 27.35 -1.09 -1.36
C SER A 123 26.51 -1.84 -0.29
N LEU A 124 25.33 -2.37 -0.66
CA LEU A 124 24.39 -3.12 0.14
C LEU A 124 24.18 -4.52 -0.44
N ASN A 125 24.03 -5.51 0.44
CA ASN A 125 23.59 -6.85 0.06
C ASN A 125 22.09 -6.82 -0.23
N LEU A 126 21.71 -6.59 -1.49
CA LEU A 126 20.32 -6.59 -1.93
C LEU A 126 19.82 -8.04 -2.04
N VAL A 127 18.67 -8.33 -1.41
CA VAL A 127 18.07 -9.68 -1.45
C VAL A 127 16.98 -9.73 -2.52
N PHE A 128 17.24 -10.44 -3.60
CA PHE A 128 16.32 -10.58 -4.72
C PHE A 128 15.51 -11.89 -4.63
N ARG A 129 14.21 -11.82 -4.92
CA ARG A 129 13.32 -12.98 -5.01
C ARG A 129 12.42 -12.86 -6.24
N ILE A 130 12.45 -13.87 -7.10
CA ILE A 130 11.56 -13.97 -8.26
C ILE A 130 10.40 -14.90 -7.92
N THR A 131 9.19 -14.48 -8.23
CA THR A 131 7.99 -15.30 -8.10
C THR A 131 7.09 -15.08 -9.30
N MET A 132 6.43 -16.14 -9.76
CA MET A 132 5.32 -16.02 -10.69
C MET A 132 4.05 -15.67 -9.90
N VAL A 133 3.31 -14.67 -10.36
CA VAL A 133 2.01 -14.26 -9.81
C VAL A 133 0.91 -14.79 -10.75
N LYS A 134 -0.37 -14.65 -10.38
CA LYS A 134 -1.54 -15.06 -11.17
C LYS A 134 -1.39 -14.67 -12.65
N GLU A 135 -1.90 -15.51 -13.54
CA GLU A 135 -1.89 -15.28 -15.00
C GLU A 135 -0.49 -15.15 -15.64
N ASN A 136 0.53 -15.85 -15.13
CA ASN A 136 1.88 -15.87 -15.70
C ASN A 136 2.64 -14.53 -15.64
N GLN A 137 2.28 -13.65 -14.69
CA GLN A 137 3.01 -12.41 -14.44
C GLN A 137 4.32 -12.67 -13.69
N LEU A 138 5.44 -12.20 -14.22
CA LEU A 138 6.74 -12.25 -13.55
C LEU A 138 6.81 -11.13 -12.52
N LYS A 139 6.99 -11.48 -11.23
CA LYS A 139 7.26 -10.51 -10.16
C LYS A 139 8.68 -10.68 -9.64
N VAL A 140 9.50 -9.65 -9.82
CA VAL A 140 10.83 -9.54 -9.22
C VAL A 140 10.71 -8.69 -7.96
N SER A 141 11.05 -9.25 -6.81
CA SER A 141 11.01 -8.57 -5.52
C SER A 141 12.43 -8.30 -5.03
N ILE A 142 12.77 -7.05 -4.76
CA ILE A 142 14.06 -6.61 -4.23
C ILE A 142 13.82 -6.17 -2.79
N LYS A 143 14.43 -6.86 -1.83
CA LYS A 143 14.39 -6.49 -0.41
C LYS A 143 15.67 -5.75 -0.06
N ILE A 144 15.49 -4.58 0.54
CA ILE A 144 16.54 -3.70 1.02
C ILE A 144 16.34 -3.61 2.53
N SER A 145 17.37 -3.95 3.28
CA SER A 145 17.40 -3.82 4.72
C SER A 145 18.80 -3.34 5.10
N GLU A 146 18.92 -2.72 6.27
CA GLU A 146 20.23 -2.36 6.79
C GLU A 146 21.13 -3.60 6.90
N ASN A 147 22.40 -3.43 6.52
CA ASN A 147 23.43 -4.41 6.78
C ASN A 147 23.99 -4.14 8.19
N ASN A 148 24.39 -5.17 8.94
CA ASN A 148 25.01 -5.04 10.28
C ASN A 148 26.42 -4.38 10.26
N THR A 149 26.73 -3.58 9.24
CA THR A 149 27.99 -2.87 9.07
C THR A 149 28.04 -1.62 9.94
N LYS A 150 29.25 -1.20 10.33
CA LYS A 150 29.51 -0.09 11.26
C LYS A 150 29.09 1.30 10.74
N GLU A 151 28.73 1.43 9.46
CA GLU A 151 28.20 2.66 8.89
C GLU A 151 26.71 2.49 8.57
N PRO A 152 25.82 3.38 9.06
CA PRO A 152 24.40 3.34 8.74
C PRO A 152 24.22 3.68 7.27
N VAL A 153 23.79 2.69 6.48
CA VAL A 153 23.43 2.94 5.09
C VAL A 153 21.99 3.38 5.05
N ASP A 154 21.73 4.57 4.50
CA ASP A 154 20.38 5.06 4.26
C ASP A 154 19.69 4.19 3.18
N ILE A 155 18.94 3.19 3.63
CA ILE A 155 18.22 2.26 2.76
C ILE A 155 17.16 2.97 1.92
N ALA A 156 16.63 4.12 2.37
CA ALA A 156 15.65 4.90 1.62
C ALA A 156 16.31 5.58 0.42
N THR A 157 17.51 6.12 0.59
CA THR A 157 18.30 6.65 -0.52
C THR A 157 18.62 5.55 -1.53
N VAL A 158 19.04 4.36 -1.10
CA VAL A 158 19.30 3.25 -2.04
C VAL A 158 18.02 2.82 -2.77
N ALA A 159 16.91 2.67 -2.05
CA ALA A 159 15.63 2.30 -2.64
C ALA A 159 15.19 3.31 -3.71
N TYR A 160 15.38 4.60 -3.45
CA TYR A 160 15.03 5.66 -4.37
C TYR A 160 15.88 5.65 -5.65
N TYR A 161 17.19 5.38 -5.55
CA TYR A 161 18.02 5.16 -6.74
C TYR A 161 17.57 3.90 -7.51
N VAL A 162 17.25 2.81 -6.82
CA VAL A 162 16.75 1.58 -7.46
C VAL A 162 15.42 1.82 -8.18
N GLU A 163 14.49 2.53 -7.54
CA GLU A 163 13.21 2.93 -8.14
C GLU A 163 13.44 3.73 -9.41
N ARG A 164 14.33 4.72 -9.37
CA ARG A 164 14.69 5.57 -10.52
C ARG A 164 15.44 4.85 -11.64
N ASP A 165 16.29 3.90 -11.29
CA ASP A 165 17.03 3.09 -12.29
C ASP A 165 16.09 2.13 -13.03
N VAL A 166 14.90 1.88 -12.48
CA VAL A 166 13.92 0.91 -12.98
C VAL A 166 12.68 1.57 -13.59
N SER A 167 12.25 2.72 -13.08
CA SER A 167 11.21 3.57 -13.66
C SER A 167 11.83 4.51 -14.69
N ASP A 168 11.39 4.48 -15.94
CA ASP A 168 11.96 5.23 -17.08
C ASP A 168 11.75 6.78 -17.01
N GLU A 169 11.54 7.34 -15.81
CA GLU A 169 11.07 8.72 -15.57
C GLU A 169 12.18 9.71 -15.16
N THR A 170 13.47 9.45 -15.42
CA THR A 170 14.54 10.33 -14.91
C THR A 170 15.03 11.44 -15.86
N ILE A 171 14.96 12.68 -15.36
CA ILE A 171 15.42 13.95 -15.96
C ILE A 171 16.96 14.10 -16.00
N TRP A 172 17.76 13.20 -15.41
CA TRP A 172 19.23 13.28 -15.52
C TRP A 172 19.82 11.88 -15.72
N VAL A 173 20.36 11.66 -16.93
CA VAL A 173 21.24 10.55 -17.33
C VAL A 173 20.56 9.20 -17.62
N LYS A 174 20.12 9.03 -18.88
CA LYS A 174 19.84 7.75 -19.57
C LYS A 174 20.98 6.70 -19.56
N ARG A 175 22.06 6.88 -18.80
CA ARG A 175 23.26 6.02 -18.93
C ARG A 175 23.24 4.75 -18.09
N ASN A 176 22.40 4.65 -17.04
CA ASN A 176 22.54 3.58 -16.04
C ASN A 176 21.23 2.89 -15.61
N ALA A 177 20.15 2.98 -16.39
CA ALA A 177 18.95 2.17 -16.10
C ALA A 177 19.38 0.69 -15.97
N LEU A 178 19.05 0.03 -14.86
CA LEU A 178 19.34 -1.39 -14.64
C LEU A 178 18.60 -2.18 -15.72
N PRO A 179 19.24 -2.56 -16.85
CA PRO A 179 18.51 -3.19 -17.91
C PRO A 179 18.39 -4.64 -17.49
N LEU A 180 17.20 -5.04 -17.01
CA LEU A 180 16.93 -6.42 -16.67
C LEU A 180 16.82 -7.21 -17.98
N VAL A 181 17.97 -7.55 -18.57
CA VAL A 181 18.04 -8.28 -19.84
C VAL A 181 17.99 -9.76 -19.54
N VAL A 182 16.88 -10.40 -19.88
CA VAL A 182 16.75 -11.84 -19.79
C VAL A 182 16.72 -12.39 -21.21
N ALA A 183 17.51 -13.42 -21.51
CA ALA A 183 17.58 -14.08 -22.82
C ALA A 183 17.67 -13.12 -24.03
N GLY A 184 18.36 -11.99 -23.88
CA GLY A 184 18.52 -10.99 -24.95
C GLY A 184 17.38 -9.96 -25.05
N HIS A 185 16.29 -10.12 -24.30
CA HIS A 185 15.19 -9.16 -24.24
C HIS A 185 15.27 -8.30 -22.98
N ARG A 186 15.11 -6.98 -23.15
CA ARG A 186 14.99 -6.04 -22.03
C ARG A 186 13.60 -6.19 -21.41
N LEU A 187 13.54 -6.50 -20.12
CA LEU A 187 12.29 -6.56 -19.38
C LEU A 187 12.05 -5.22 -18.70
N GLU A 188 11.15 -4.43 -19.28
CA GLU A 188 10.63 -3.21 -18.67
C GLU A 188 9.44 -3.58 -17.77
N PRO A 189 9.40 -3.11 -16.52
CA PRO A 189 8.28 -3.41 -15.64
C PRO A 189 7.05 -2.62 -16.08
N ARG A 190 5.88 -3.26 -16.01
CA ARG A 190 4.60 -2.57 -16.22
C ARG A 190 4.16 -1.83 -14.96
N VAL A 191 4.50 -2.39 -13.80
CA VAL A 191 4.18 -1.82 -12.49
C VAL A 191 5.41 -1.91 -11.60
N VAL A 192 5.76 -0.79 -10.98
CA VAL A 192 6.76 -0.69 -9.92
C VAL A 192 6.02 -0.37 -8.63
N LEU A 193 6.09 -1.26 -7.64
CA LEU A 193 5.47 -1.08 -6.33
C LEU A 193 6.55 -1.05 -5.25
N VAL A 194 6.69 0.09 -4.57
CA VAL A 194 7.62 0.24 -3.45
C VAL A 194 6.87 0.18 -2.13
N LEU A 195 7.25 -0.77 -1.27
CA LEU A 195 6.66 -0.97 0.06
C LEU A 195 7.68 -0.64 1.15
N TYR A 196 7.28 0.22 2.07
CA TYR A 196 8.06 0.65 3.22
C TYR A 196 7.57 -0.08 4.47
N PHE A 197 8.51 -0.58 5.30
CA PHE A 197 8.22 -1.28 6.54
C PHE A 197 8.93 -0.56 7.69
N ASP A 198 8.14 0.14 8.48
CA ASP A 198 8.59 0.97 9.59
C ASP A 198 8.80 0.16 10.87
N ASN A 199 9.60 0.71 11.78
CA ASN A 199 9.75 0.20 13.13
C ASN A 199 8.52 0.46 14.03
N GLU A 200 7.60 1.33 13.58
CA GLU A 200 6.37 1.69 14.27
C GLU A 200 5.18 1.67 13.32
N ALA A 201 4.00 1.37 13.85
CA ALA A 201 2.79 1.41 13.05
C ALA A 201 2.41 2.88 12.71
N PRO A 202 1.94 3.13 11.47
CA PRO A 202 1.45 4.45 11.10
C PRO A 202 0.21 4.82 11.91
N ARG A 203 0.09 6.10 12.24
CA ARG A 203 -1.03 6.70 12.99
C ARG A 203 -1.98 7.43 12.04
N ILE A 204 -2.33 6.75 10.95
CA ILE A 204 -3.30 7.21 9.96
C ILE A 204 -4.67 6.70 10.42
N ASN A 205 -5.62 7.60 10.65
CA ASN A 205 -6.98 7.15 10.88
C ASN A 205 -7.56 6.77 9.53
N MET A 206 -7.98 5.52 9.36
CA MET A 206 -8.80 5.13 8.23
C MET A 206 -10.09 5.95 8.26
N LYS A 207 -10.10 7.09 7.56
CA LYS A 207 -11.31 7.88 7.35
C LYS A 207 -12.27 7.24 6.34
N SER A 208 -11.92 6.11 5.73
CA SER A 208 -12.79 5.42 4.77
C SER A 208 -13.19 4.03 5.24
N VAL A 209 -14.02 3.94 6.28
CA VAL A 209 -15.17 3.06 6.12
C VAL A 209 -16.20 3.95 5.46
N PHE A 210 -16.46 3.73 4.17
CA PHE A 210 -17.48 4.47 3.43
C PHE A 210 -18.71 4.56 4.34
N PRO A 211 -19.20 5.75 4.70
CA PRO A 211 -20.37 5.89 5.58
C PRO A 211 -21.55 5.04 5.07
N GLY A 212 -21.61 4.83 3.75
CA GLY A 212 -22.53 3.90 3.09
C GLY A 212 -22.38 2.43 3.49
N VAL A 213 -21.17 1.91 3.67
CA VAL A 213 -20.95 0.51 4.09
C VAL A 213 -21.45 0.30 5.52
N ALA A 214 -21.16 1.23 6.44
CA ALA A 214 -21.69 1.16 7.80
C ALA A 214 -23.23 1.26 7.83
N ALA A 215 -23.82 2.16 7.04
CA ALA A 215 -25.27 2.28 6.91
C ALA A 215 -25.93 0.99 6.35
N ILE A 216 -25.33 0.38 5.32
CA ILE A 216 -25.82 -0.88 4.74
C ILE A 216 -25.78 -2.01 5.78
N ILE A 217 -24.68 -2.14 6.53
CA ILE A 217 -24.55 -3.15 7.58
C ILE A 217 -25.63 -2.97 8.65
N ILE A 218 -25.89 -1.72 9.08
CA ILE A 218 -26.94 -1.41 10.08
C ILE A 218 -28.32 -1.79 9.55
N VAL A 219 -28.64 -1.44 8.29
CA VAL A 219 -29.94 -1.77 7.68
C VAL A 219 -30.15 -3.28 7.58
N ILE A 220 -29.12 -4.03 7.15
CA ILE A 220 -29.17 -5.50 7.07
C ILE A 220 -29.38 -6.09 8.48
N ALA A 221 -28.65 -5.61 9.48
CA ALA A 221 -28.80 -6.08 10.86
C ALA A 221 -30.21 -5.84 11.41
N LEU A 222 -30.80 -4.67 11.16
CA LEU A 222 -32.17 -4.35 11.55
C LEU A 222 -33.20 -5.24 10.83
N ALA A 223 -33.02 -5.49 9.54
CA ALA A 223 -33.90 -6.39 8.78
C ALA A 223 -33.85 -7.84 9.31
N VAL A 224 -32.66 -8.33 9.67
CA VAL A 224 -32.50 -9.67 10.26
C VAL A 224 -33.14 -9.73 11.65
N LEU A 225 -32.91 -8.74 12.51
CA LEU A 225 -33.48 -8.70 13.86
C LEU A 225 -35.02 -8.64 13.84
N THR A 226 -35.59 -7.81 12.96
CA THR A 226 -37.04 -7.74 12.78
C THR A 226 -37.61 -9.04 12.23
N GLY A 227 -36.94 -9.67 11.25
CA GLY A 227 -37.30 -10.99 10.74
C GLY A 227 -37.32 -12.08 11.81
N ILE A 228 -36.29 -12.15 12.65
CA ILE A 228 -36.22 -13.08 13.78
C ILE A 228 -37.34 -12.82 14.78
N SER A 229 -37.59 -11.56 15.15
CA SER A 229 -38.65 -11.19 16.11
C SER A 229 -40.04 -11.57 15.61
N VAL A 230 -40.31 -11.38 14.32
CA VAL A 230 -41.59 -11.79 13.70
C VAL A 230 -41.70 -13.32 13.68
N PHE A 231 -40.63 -14.02 13.31
CA PHE A 231 -40.62 -15.48 13.29
C PHE A 231 -40.88 -16.10 14.66
N VAL A 232 -40.21 -15.61 15.70
CA VAL A 232 -40.42 -16.04 17.10
C VAL A 232 -41.84 -15.72 17.57
N SER A 233 -42.36 -14.56 17.20
CA SER A 233 -43.72 -14.17 17.58
C SER A 233 -44.79 -15.05 16.91
N LEU A 234 -44.59 -15.42 15.65
CA LEU A 234 -45.49 -16.31 14.91
C LEU A 234 -45.39 -17.76 15.42
N SER A 235 -44.18 -18.25 15.71
CA SER A 235 -43.98 -19.59 16.27
C SER A 235 -44.57 -19.71 17.68
N ALA A 236 -44.42 -18.69 18.52
CA ALA A 236 -45.06 -18.62 19.84
C ALA A 236 -46.59 -18.56 19.74
N ARG A 237 -47.15 -17.84 18.76
CA ARG A 237 -48.60 -17.82 18.51
C ARG A 237 -49.12 -19.19 18.06
N LYS A 238 -48.42 -19.86 17.14
CA LYS A 238 -48.76 -21.24 16.72
C LYS A 238 -48.69 -22.21 17.90
N GLY A 239 -47.64 -22.15 18.71
CA GLY A 239 -47.50 -22.96 19.92
C GLY A 239 -48.67 -22.74 20.89
N ARG A 240 -48.99 -21.49 21.24
CA ARG A 240 -50.13 -21.18 22.12
C ARG A 240 -51.48 -21.67 21.60
N ARG A 241 -51.68 -21.68 20.29
CA ARG A 241 -52.91 -22.22 19.67
C ARG A 241 -52.96 -23.74 19.79
N TRP A 242 -51.85 -24.43 19.53
CA TRP A 242 -51.72 -25.87 19.70
C TRP A 242 -52.04 -26.32 21.13
N TRP A 243 -51.45 -25.65 22.15
CA TRP A 243 -51.72 -25.93 23.57
C TRP A 243 -53.18 -25.68 23.98
N LYS A 244 -53.89 -24.74 23.31
CA LYS A 244 -55.32 -24.53 23.57
C LYS A 244 -56.15 -25.66 22.98
N GLU A 245 -55.91 -26.04 21.73
CA GLU A 245 -56.60 -27.14 21.05
C GLU A 245 -56.41 -28.46 21.81
N GLU A 246 -55.20 -28.75 22.30
CA GLU A 246 -54.90 -29.96 23.08
C GLU A 246 -55.53 -29.95 24.47
N LYS A 247 -55.58 -28.80 25.15
CA LYS A 247 -56.25 -28.65 26.44
C LYS A 247 -57.77 -28.80 26.33
N GLU A 248 -58.37 -28.34 25.24
CA GLU A 248 -59.80 -28.55 24.97
C GLU A 248 -60.09 -30.00 24.62
N ALA A 249 -59.24 -30.66 23.82
CA ALA A 249 -59.35 -32.10 23.55
C ALA A 249 -59.24 -32.96 24.83
N TRP A 250 -58.30 -32.64 25.73
CA TRP A 250 -58.17 -33.32 27.01
C TRP A 250 -59.41 -33.15 27.91
N LYS A 251 -59.99 -31.94 27.95
CA LYS A 251 -61.22 -31.69 28.71
C LYS A 251 -62.41 -32.48 28.18
N LEU A 252 -62.56 -32.59 26.86
CA LEU A 252 -63.64 -33.36 26.24
C LEU A 252 -63.51 -34.86 26.50
N ASN A 253 -62.29 -35.40 26.45
CA ASN A 253 -62.04 -36.83 26.71
C ASN A 253 -62.21 -37.20 28.19
N ASN A 254 -62.04 -36.27 29.11
CA ASN A 254 -62.17 -36.50 30.55
C ASN A 254 -63.55 -36.10 31.12
N ALA A 255 -64.41 -35.45 30.33
CA ALA A 255 -65.79 -35.15 30.71
C ALA A 255 -66.76 -36.32 30.46
N SER A 256 -66.33 -37.36 29.73
CA SER A 256 -67.09 -38.57 29.41
C SER A 256 -66.78 -39.76 30.35
N THR A 257 -66.01 -39.54 31.42
CA THR A 257 -65.59 -40.55 32.40
C THR A 257 -66.08 -40.28 33.84
N LEU A 258 -67.07 -39.39 34.00
CA LEU A 258 -67.85 -39.16 35.23
C LEU A 258 -69.33 -39.40 34.92
#